data_AF-A0A411YWD1-F1
#
_entry.id   AF-A0A411YWD1-F1
#
_cell.length_a   1.000
_cell.length_b   1.000
_cell.length_c   1.000
_cell.angle_alpha   90.00
_cell.angle_beta   90.00
_cell.angle_gamma   90.00
#
_symmetry.space_group_name_H-M   'P 1'
#
loop_
_entity.id
_entity.type
_entity.pdbx_description
1 polymer ?
#
loop_
_entity_poly.entity_id
_entity_poly.type
_entity_poly.pdbx_seq_one_letter_code
_entity_poly.pdbx_strand_id
1 'polypeptide(L)' 'MKVKSNYLTKSKVTYVTENMSISEARYTIIQSGYRCIPVLDESEQKFVGLLFKETTSD' A
#
# COMPACT_ATOMS: atom_id res chain seq x y z
N MET A 1 5.74 9.54 22.64
CA MET A 1 6.37 8.78 21.54
C MET A 1 6.94 9.76 20.52
N LYS A 2 8.26 9.76 20.25
CA LYS A 2 8.83 10.61 19.19
C LYS A 2 8.54 9.94 17.84
N VAL A 3 7.49 10.39 17.14
CA VAL A 3 7.10 9.88 15.81
C VAL A 3 8.26 9.94 14.80
N LYS A 4 9.17 10.90 14.97
CA LYS A 4 10.39 11.07 14.17
C LYS A 4 11.39 9.90 14.20
N SER A 5 11.20 8.87 15.02
CA SER A 5 12.10 7.71 15.03
C SER A 5 11.39 6.39 14.76
N ASN A 6 10.07 6.41 14.59
CA ASN A 6 9.27 5.21 14.38
C ASN A 6 8.46 5.34 13.07
N TYR A 7 9.17 5.47 11.96
CA TYR A 7 8.60 5.49 10.62
C TYR A 7 9.40 4.59 9.69
N LEU A 8 8.73 4.06 8.66
CA LEU A 8 9.38 3.32 7.58
C LEU A 8 10.00 4.30 6.58
N THR A 9 11.24 4.04 6.17
CA THR A 9 11.86 4.75 5.04
C THR A 9 11.03 4.52 3.79
N LYS A 10 10.86 5.53 2.93
CA LYS A 10 10.01 5.43 1.71
C LYS A 10 10.32 4.20 0.85
N SER A 11 11.61 3.86 0.70
CA SER A 11 12.08 2.68 -0.05
C SER A 11 11.64 1.32 0.52
N LYS A 12 11.12 1.30 1.75
CA LYS A 12 10.63 0.09 2.43
C LYS A 12 9.11 0.04 2.52
N VAL A 13 8.40 1.04 1.98
CA VAL A 13 6.94 1.06 1.96
C VAL A 13 6.48 0.21 0.79
N THR A 14 5.62 -0.78 1.05
CA THR A 14 4.91 -1.52 0.00
C THR A 14 3.77 -0.65 -0.52
N TYR A 15 3.64 -0.52 -1.83
CA TYR A 15 2.60 0.27 -2.49
C TYR A 15 2.13 -0.42 -3.78
N VAL A 16 1.05 0.09 -4.36
CA VAL A 16 0.57 -0.24 -5.70
C VAL A 16 0.38 1.05 -6.50
N THR A 17 0.23 0.96 -7.82
CA THR A 17 -0.10 2.12 -8.68
C THR A 17 -1.57 2.11 -9.08
N GLU A 18 -2.11 3.27 -9.41
CA GLU A 18 -3.54 3.45 -9.76
C GLU A 18 -3.99 2.68 -11.02
N ASN A 19 -3.04 2.31 -11.90
CA ASN A 19 -3.32 1.56 -13.13
C ASN A 19 -3.03 0.06 -13.02
N MET A 20 -2.64 -0.42 -11.83
CA MET A 20 -2.49 -1.85 -11.56
C MET A 20 -3.87 -2.54 -11.53
N SER A 21 -3.93 -3.78 -12.01
CA SER A 21 -5.19 -4.53 -11.95
C SER A 21 -5.61 -4.82 -10.49
N ILE A 22 -6.91 -4.94 -10.26
CA ILE A 22 -7.45 -5.27 -8.93
C ILE A 22 -6.89 -6.59 -8.41
N SER A 23 -6.67 -7.58 -9.27
CA SER A 23 -6.10 -8.89 -8.91
C SER A 23 -4.66 -8.78 -8.39
N GLU A 24 -3.82 -8.00 -9.07
CA GLU A 24 -2.42 -7.79 -8.67
C GLU A 24 -2.34 -6.96 -7.39
N ALA A 25 -3.19 -5.94 -7.27
CA ALA A 25 -3.29 -5.12 -6.07
C ALA A 25 -3.75 -5.97 -4.86
N ARG A 26 -4.74 -6.86 -5.05
CA ARG A 26 -5.21 -7.82 -4.03
C ARG A 26 -4.10 -8.79 -3.63
N TYR A 27 -3.36 -9.33 -4.59
CA TYR A 27 -2.23 -10.22 -4.29
C TYR A 27 -1.17 -9.49 -3.46
N THR A 28 -0.79 -8.28 -3.88
CA THR A 28 0.23 -7.45 -3.21
C THR A 28 -0.13 -7.13 -1.77
N ILE A 29 -1.36 -6.67 -1.50
CA ILE A 29 -1.78 -6.35 -0.13
C ILE A 29 -1.84 -7.58 0.77
N ILE A 30 -2.27 -8.75 0.26
CA ILE A 30 -2.29 -10.00 1.02
C ILE A 30 -0.87 -10.45 1.37
N GLN A 31 0.04 -10.47 0.40
CA GLN A 31 1.43 -10.89 0.60
C GLN A 31 2.20 -9.93 1.51
N SER A 32 1.87 -8.64 1.46
CA SER A 32 2.53 -7.63 2.29
C SER A 32 2.32 -7.83 3.80
N GLY A 33 1.25 -8.53 4.19
CA GLY A 33 0.83 -8.68 5.59
C GLY A 33 0.25 -7.41 6.21
N TYR A 34 0.21 -6.28 5.49
CA TYR A 34 -0.37 -5.04 5.99
C TYR A 34 -1.90 -5.01 5.85
N ARG A 35 -2.54 -4.20 6.71
CA ARG A 35 -3.98 -3.94 6.62
C ARG A 35 -4.33 -3.02 5.46
N CYS A 36 -3.45 -2.08 5.14
CA CYS A 36 -3.58 -1.19 4.01
C CYS A 36 -2.21 -0.85 3.44
N ILE A 37 -2.20 -0.51 2.16
CA ILE A 37 -1.01 -0.02 1.46
C ILE A 37 -1.38 1.22 0.63
N PRO A 38 -0.46 2.20 0.47
CA PRO A 38 -0.69 3.35 -0.37
C PRO A 38 -0.84 2.98 -1.85
N VAL A 39 -1.66 3.76 -2.54
CA VAL A 39 -1.78 3.81 -3.99
C VAL A 39 -1.07 5.06 -4.47
N LEU A 40 -0.13 4.90 -5.39
CA LEU A 40 0.59 5.99 -6.04
C LEU A 40 0.09 6.20 -7.47
N ASP A 41 0.43 7.35 -8.03
CA ASP A 41 0.30 7.58 -9.46
C ASP A 41 1.30 6.71 -10.25
N GLU A 42 1.15 6.64 -11.57
CA GLU A 42 2.07 5.87 -12.43
C GLU A 42 3.53 6.30 -12.30
N SER A 43 3.77 7.58 -11.98
CA SER A 43 5.11 8.13 -11.83
C SER A 43 5.75 7.89 -10.45
N GLU A 44 5.00 7.26 -9.54
CA GLU A 44 5.39 7.01 -8.14
C GLU A 44 5.77 8.26 -7.35
N GLN A 45 5.35 9.45 -7.81
CA GLN A 45 5.66 10.74 -7.19
C GLN A 45 4.52 11.25 -6.31
N LYS A 46 3.28 10.85 -6.61
CA LYS A 46 2.09 11.35 -5.93
C LYS A 46 1.36 10.23 -5.22
N PHE A 47 0.99 10.51 -3.98
CA PHE A 47 0.06 9.68 -3.24
C PHE A 47 -1.36 9.96 -3.72
N VAL A 48 -2.05 8.91 -4.18
CA VAL A 48 -3.41 8.97 -4.74
C VAL A 48 -4.43 8.53 -3.69
N GLY A 49 -4.12 7.51 -2.90
CA GLY A 49 -5.05 7.01 -1.88
C GLY A 49 -4.51 5.81 -1.09
N LEU A 50 -5.41 5.15 -0.37
CA LEU A 50 -5.11 3.92 0.39
C LEU A 50 -5.97 2.78 -0.12
N LEU A 51 -5.34 1.64 -0.36
CA LEU A 51 -6.01 0.36 -0.57
C LEU A 51 -6.13 -0.36 0.76
N PHE A 52 -7.36 -0.72 1.15
CA PHE A 52 -7.61 -1.47 2.38
C PHE A 52 -7.91 -2.94 2.08
N LYS A 53 -7.39 -3.81 2.94
CA LYS A 53 -7.76 -5.22 2.95
C LYS A 53 -9.10 -5.36 3.66
N GLU A 54 -10.13 -5.75 2.92
CA GLU A 54 -11.40 -6.19 3.50
C GLU A 54 -11.23 -7.53 4.22
N THR A 55 -11.90 -7.68 5.36
CA THR A 55 -11.85 -8.90 6.19
C THR A 55 -12.97 -9.89 5.90
N THR A 56 -13.79 -9.65 4.87
CA THR A 56 -14.85 -10.57 4.48
C THR A 56 -14.19 -11.90 4.13
N SER A 57 -14.41 -12.89 4.99
CA SER A 57 -13.88 -14.24 4.85
C SER A 57 -14.54 -14.86 3.62
N ASP A 58 -13.73 -15.34 2.68
CA ASP A 58 -14.18 -16.23 1.60
C ASP A 58 -14.70 -17.55 2.20
#